data_AF-A0A2K4IKS2-F1
#
_entry.id   AF-A0A2K4IKS2-F1
#
_cell.length_a   1.000
_cell.length_b   1.000
_cell.length_c   1.000
_cell.angle_alpha   90.00
_cell.angle_beta   90.00
_cell.angle_gamma   90.00
#
_symmetry.space_group_name_H-M   'P 1'
#
loop_
_entity.id
_entity.type
_entity.pdbx_description
1 polymer ?
#
loop_
_entity_poly.entity_id
_entity_poly.type
_entity_poly.pdbx_seq_one_letter_code
_entity_poly.pdbx_strand_id
1 'polypeptide(L)'
;LVKTEGMGLVVVLVQVVNLVGVIKELTKQANNKRTWAPLYGALATTGAAGFTAAQSLADTAMKARSTALVAALQPHALQHVYVQMGKLHIGLGMLTYGFGLVASAISLKNQYQNLQQAIRSGNYSAKGAAVLSTLGAGGMTTVNAYGLGNTLHAGYTVLTAPNKAARTAAWAAAGTRLSTVFFRFNLAGALFTVLELSGTWLFNRYNISAHDKWLKLTPWSRDAETRGDHSLEDYQSYLAFLIHAPYAQLGPNPYDSWLKNLLFKAKPGDIHLVLPRLTLSDLLPPFGGKPKHRLGIGAHRISIPLHSRGTPRERKDVISDEVVRSLRIVESTPEKLVLCLQYPVDFDSEFTPAKETLELAVCIQRMNAKGEWASRTQVIHLDPRKEGHFSVVVPQLVKENPPVLLVETQFLERADHAE
;
A
#
# COMPACT_ATOMS: atom_id res chain seq x y z
N LEU A 1 -41.12 19.09 22.95
CA LEU A 1 -39.73 19.48 22.62
C LEU A 1 -38.64 18.84 23.50
N VAL A 2 -38.96 18.11 24.57
CA VAL A 2 -37.98 17.35 25.41
C VAL A 2 -37.44 16.06 24.72
N LYS A 3 -38.08 15.61 23.63
CA LYS A 3 -37.80 14.31 22.97
C LYS A 3 -36.48 14.22 22.19
N THR A 4 -35.91 15.33 21.73
CA THR A 4 -34.68 15.33 20.90
C THR A 4 -33.40 15.50 21.72
N GLU A 5 -33.46 16.17 22.88
CA GLU A 5 -32.31 16.39 23.78
C GLU A 5 -31.82 15.09 24.44
N GLY A 6 -32.77 14.21 24.80
CA GLY A 6 -32.45 12.89 25.35
C GLY A 6 -31.82 11.94 24.33
N MET A 7 -32.24 11.99 23.07
CA MET A 7 -31.73 11.05 22.05
C MET A 7 -30.27 11.29 21.69
N GLY A 8 -29.82 12.55 21.56
CA GLY A 8 -28.41 12.84 21.28
C GLY A 8 -27.47 12.38 22.39
N LEU A 9 -27.85 12.62 23.65
CA LEU A 9 -27.09 12.19 24.82
C LEU A 9 -27.10 10.66 25.01
N VAL A 10 -28.24 10.02 24.73
CA VAL A 10 -28.38 8.56 24.76
C VAL A 10 -27.53 7.90 23.67
N VAL A 11 -27.54 8.43 22.44
CA VAL A 11 -26.69 7.91 21.35
C VAL A 11 -25.21 8.02 21.74
N VAL A 12 -24.79 9.13 22.33
CA VAL A 12 -23.42 9.32 22.85
C VAL A 12 -23.08 8.29 23.94
N LEU A 13 -23.94 8.12 24.94
CA LEU A 13 -23.74 7.17 26.03
C LEU A 13 -23.70 5.72 25.52
N VAL A 14 -24.58 5.36 24.58
CA VAL A 14 -24.61 4.05 23.95
C VAL A 14 -23.32 3.77 23.16
N GLN A 15 -22.81 4.75 22.41
CA GLN A 15 -21.55 4.58 21.67
C GLN A 15 -20.34 4.43 22.60
N VAL A 16 -20.29 5.17 23.72
CA VAL A 16 -19.25 5.02 24.74
C VAL A 16 -19.32 3.66 25.42
N VAL A 17 -20.52 3.20 25.81
CA VAL A 17 -20.73 1.90 26.47
C VAL A 17 -20.40 0.74 25.52
N ASN A 18 -20.83 0.82 24.25
CA ASN A 18 -20.48 -0.18 23.25
C ASN A 18 -18.97 -0.26 23.02
N LEU A 19 -18.27 0.88 22.96
CA LEU A 19 -16.82 0.90 22.82
C LEU A 19 -16.12 0.24 24.01
N VAL A 20 -16.53 0.57 25.24
CA VAL A 20 -15.97 -0.03 26.46
C VAL A 20 -16.24 -1.54 26.49
N GLY A 21 -17.43 -1.98 26.07
CA GLY A 21 -17.78 -3.38 25.94
C GLY A 21 -16.90 -4.12 24.95
N VAL A 22 -16.69 -3.55 23.76
CA VAL A 22 -15.82 -4.10 22.72
C VAL A 22 -14.37 -4.16 23.19
N ILE A 23 -13.83 -3.10 23.80
CA ILE A 23 -12.45 -3.11 24.34
C ILE A 23 -12.30 -4.20 25.41
N LYS A 24 -13.25 -4.32 26.34
CA LYS A 24 -13.20 -5.29 27.44
C LYS A 24 -13.28 -6.74 26.96
N GLU A 25 -14.13 -7.01 25.96
CA GLU A 25 -14.26 -8.34 25.36
C GLU A 25 -13.00 -8.73 24.56
N LEU A 26 -12.41 -7.78 23.84
CA LEU A 26 -11.18 -7.99 23.09
C LEU A 26 -9.96 -8.23 23.96
N THR A 27 -9.88 -7.57 25.11
CA THR A 27 -8.81 -7.79 26.08
C THR A 27 -8.90 -9.19 26.71
N LYS A 28 -10.11 -9.78 26.75
CA LYS A 28 -10.35 -11.14 27.26
C LYS A 28 -10.08 -12.25 26.24
N GLN A 29 -10.29 -12.02 24.95
CA GLN A 29 -10.28 -13.10 23.94
C GLN A 29 -8.92 -13.37 23.26
N ALA A 30 -7.90 -12.51 23.35
CA ALA A 30 -6.76 -12.58 22.42
C ALA A 30 -5.38 -12.75 23.06
N ASN A 31 -4.83 -13.97 23.01
CA ASN A 31 -3.46 -14.31 23.45
C ASN A 31 -2.39 -14.20 22.34
N ASN A 32 -2.73 -13.81 21.11
CA ASN A 32 -1.82 -13.85 19.96
C ASN A 32 -1.44 -12.45 19.43
N LYS A 33 -0.14 -12.14 19.34
CA LYS A 33 0.38 -10.81 18.96
C LYS A 33 0.18 -10.44 17.47
N ARG A 34 -0.04 -11.41 16.59
CA ARG A 34 -0.08 -11.21 15.12
C ARG A 34 -1.42 -10.62 14.61
N THR A 35 -2.47 -10.61 15.42
CA THR A 35 -3.82 -10.13 15.06
C THR A 35 -4.15 -8.70 15.56
N TRP A 36 -3.24 -8.06 16.30
CA TRP A 36 -3.55 -6.78 16.95
C TRP A 36 -3.64 -5.59 15.98
N ALA A 37 -2.76 -5.50 14.98
CA ALA A 37 -2.74 -4.33 14.10
C ALA A 37 -4.01 -4.17 13.23
N PRO A 38 -4.55 -5.22 12.58
CA PRO A 38 -5.81 -5.12 11.84
C PRO A 38 -7.00 -4.81 12.76
N LEU A 39 -7.00 -5.40 13.96
CA LEU A 39 -8.04 -5.19 14.97
C LEU A 39 -8.06 -3.74 15.47
N TYR A 40 -6.91 -3.17 15.82
CA TYR A 40 -6.81 -1.77 16.21
C TYR A 40 -7.24 -0.82 15.09
N GLY A 41 -6.88 -1.11 13.83
CA GLY A 41 -7.33 -0.33 12.68
C GLY A 41 -8.85 -0.33 12.52
N ALA A 42 -9.48 -1.51 12.63
CA ALA A 42 -10.94 -1.65 12.56
C ALA A 42 -11.64 -0.88 13.70
N LEU A 43 -11.17 -1.05 14.94
CA LEU A 43 -11.71 -0.34 16.10
C LEU A 43 -11.56 1.16 15.99
N ALA A 44 -10.39 1.64 15.57
CA ALA A 44 -10.17 3.07 15.37
C ALA A 44 -11.11 3.62 14.29
N THR A 45 -11.32 2.88 13.20
CA THR A 45 -12.22 3.30 12.13
C THR A 45 -13.67 3.35 12.59
N THR A 46 -14.16 2.29 13.24
CA THR A 46 -15.52 2.22 13.78
C THR A 46 -15.75 3.24 14.88
N GLY A 47 -14.78 3.41 15.80
CA GLY A 47 -14.83 4.41 16.86
C GLY A 47 -14.89 5.83 16.29
N ALA A 48 -14.01 6.17 15.35
CA ALA A 48 -14.01 7.48 14.70
C ALA A 48 -15.36 7.77 14.02
N ALA A 49 -15.89 6.82 13.23
CA ALA A 49 -17.17 6.98 12.56
C ALA A 49 -18.34 7.13 13.56
N GLY A 50 -18.38 6.30 14.61
CA GLY A 50 -19.41 6.35 15.64
C GLY A 50 -19.44 7.68 16.40
N PHE A 51 -18.27 8.17 16.85
CA PHE A 51 -18.20 9.46 17.54
C PHE A 51 -18.41 10.65 16.62
N THR A 52 -17.97 10.58 15.35
CA THR A 52 -18.27 11.62 14.35
C THR A 52 -19.78 11.74 14.15
N ALA A 53 -20.49 10.62 13.99
CA ALA A 53 -21.93 10.60 13.83
C ALA A 53 -22.65 11.19 15.07
N ALA A 54 -22.25 10.77 16.27
CA ALA A 54 -22.80 11.28 17.51
C ALA A 54 -22.56 12.79 17.68
N GLN A 55 -21.35 13.25 17.36
CA GLN A 55 -20.97 14.67 17.40
C GLN A 55 -21.75 15.48 16.36
N SER A 56 -21.98 14.94 15.15
CA SER A 56 -22.76 15.60 14.09
C SER A 56 -24.22 15.80 14.48
N LEU A 57 -24.86 14.76 15.03
CA LEU A 57 -26.26 14.82 15.46
C LEU A 57 -26.44 15.84 16.58
N ALA A 58 -25.55 15.82 17.56
CA ALA A 58 -25.64 16.72 18.71
C ALA A 58 -25.27 18.18 18.35
N ASP A 59 -24.28 18.41 17.48
CA ASP A 59 -23.96 19.75 16.94
C ASP A 59 -25.16 20.34 16.17
N THR A 60 -25.79 19.54 15.31
CA THR A 60 -26.98 19.96 14.53
C THR A 60 -28.14 20.33 15.45
N ALA A 61 -28.43 19.50 16.47
CA ALA A 61 -29.49 19.75 17.43
C ALA A 61 -29.23 21.04 18.24
N MET A 62 -27.99 21.26 18.71
CA MET A 62 -27.65 22.46 19.47
C MET A 62 -27.64 23.73 18.60
N LYS A 63 -27.22 23.65 17.33
CA LYS A 63 -27.36 24.75 16.38
C LYS A 63 -28.81 25.14 16.16
N ALA A 64 -29.68 24.18 15.90
CA ALA A 64 -31.12 24.44 15.75
C ALA A 64 -31.72 25.11 16.99
N ARG A 65 -31.35 24.64 18.19
CA ARG A 65 -31.75 25.25 19.46
C ARG A 65 -31.21 26.67 19.61
N SER A 66 -29.95 26.92 19.23
CA SER A 66 -29.36 28.25 19.30
C SER A 66 -30.11 29.25 18.41
N THR A 67 -30.47 28.87 17.18
CA THR A 67 -31.26 29.69 16.26
C THR A 67 -32.64 30.04 16.83
N ALA A 68 -33.31 29.05 17.43
CA ALA A 68 -34.61 29.28 18.07
C ALA A 68 -34.51 30.24 19.28
N LEU A 69 -33.46 30.13 20.08
CA LEU A 69 -33.23 31.01 21.24
C LEU A 69 -32.84 32.44 20.84
N VAL A 70 -32.09 32.59 19.74
CA VAL A 70 -31.81 33.92 19.14
C VAL A 70 -33.13 34.57 18.69
N ALA A 71 -33.97 33.83 17.97
CA ALA A 71 -35.27 34.32 17.52
C ALA A 71 -36.20 34.70 18.69
N ALA A 72 -36.07 34.02 19.83
CA ALA A 72 -36.83 34.29 21.06
C ALA A 72 -36.20 35.35 21.98
N LEU A 73 -35.08 35.98 21.59
CA LEU A 73 -34.36 37.00 22.39
C LEU A 73 -33.99 36.52 23.82
N GLN A 74 -33.56 35.26 23.97
CA GLN A 74 -33.19 34.67 25.27
C GLN A 74 -31.65 34.49 25.44
N PRO A 75 -30.90 35.57 25.71
CA PRO A 75 -29.43 35.54 25.72
C PRO A 75 -28.82 34.65 26.82
N HIS A 76 -29.46 34.57 27.99
CA HIS A 76 -29.00 33.72 29.09
C HIS A 76 -29.12 32.22 28.78
N ALA A 77 -30.19 31.80 28.12
CA ALA A 77 -30.38 30.42 27.70
C ALA A 77 -29.40 30.01 26.58
N LEU A 78 -29.04 30.98 25.72
CA LEU A 78 -28.09 30.80 24.63
C LEU A 78 -26.66 30.56 25.13
N GLN A 79 -26.22 31.26 26.18
CA GLN A 79 -24.93 31.00 26.82
C GLN A 79 -24.82 29.57 27.35
N HIS A 80 -25.88 29.04 27.96
CA HIS A 80 -25.91 27.66 28.44
C HIS A 80 -25.78 26.64 27.29
N VAL A 81 -26.42 26.89 26.15
CA VAL A 81 -26.28 26.03 24.95
C VAL A 81 -24.84 26.00 24.46
N TYR A 82 -24.16 27.14 24.36
CA TYR A 82 -22.77 27.18 23.93
C TYR A 82 -21.81 26.48 24.90
N VAL A 83 -22.08 26.54 26.22
CA VAL A 83 -21.31 25.78 27.21
C VAL A 83 -21.46 24.26 27.01
N GLN A 84 -22.69 23.79 26.80
CA GLN A 84 -22.96 22.37 26.52
C GLN A 84 -22.32 21.94 25.19
N MET A 85 -22.34 22.81 24.20
CA MET A 85 -21.65 22.64 22.93
C MET A 85 -20.14 22.51 23.11
N GLY A 86 -19.52 23.36 23.93
CA GLY A 86 -18.10 23.24 24.27
C GLY A 86 -17.75 21.90 24.91
N LYS A 87 -18.54 21.46 25.89
CA LYS A 87 -18.36 20.16 26.57
C LYS A 87 -18.47 18.98 25.60
N LEU A 88 -19.50 19.01 24.76
CA LEU A 88 -19.72 17.99 23.73
C LEU A 88 -18.55 17.93 22.75
N HIS A 89 -18.16 19.06 22.15
CA HIS A 89 -17.11 19.08 21.15
C HIS A 89 -15.74 18.72 21.73
N ILE A 90 -15.45 19.10 22.97
CA ILE A 90 -14.19 18.69 23.62
C ILE A 90 -14.20 17.18 23.91
N GLY A 91 -15.27 16.65 24.51
CA GLY A 91 -15.36 15.24 24.86
C GLY A 91 -15.41 14.32 23.64
N LEU A 92 -16.42 14.50 22.78
CA LEU A 92 -16.58 13.68 21.58
C LEU A 92 -15.50 13.97 20.55
N GLY A 93 -15.12 15.23 20.36
CA GLY A 93 -14.10 15.60 19.38
C GLY A 93 -12.74 14.98 19.70
N MET A 94 -12.38 14.83 20.98
CA MET A 94 -11.15 14.14 21.36
C MET A 94 -11.16 12.68 20.88
N LEU A 95 -12.28 11.98 21.07
CA LEU A 95 -12.42 10.58 20.64
C LEU A 95 -12.51 10.47 19.11
N THR A 96 -13.34 11.30 18.47
CA THR A 96 -13.48 11.40 17.02
C THR A 96 -12.13 11.57 16.33
N TYR A 97 -11.39 12.63 16.70
CA TYR A 97 -10.14 12.97 16.03
C TYR A 97 -8.99 12.07 16.47
N GLY A 98 -8.99 11.57 17.71
CA GLY A 98 -7.99 10.62 18.19
C GLY A 98 -8.07 9.29 17.45
N PHE A 99 -9.24 8.66 17.41
CA PHE A 99 -9.45 7.43 16.65
C PHE A 99 -9.29 7.66 15.14
N GLY A 100 -9.79 8.79 14.62
CA GLY A 100 -9.63 9.15 13.21
C GLY A 100 -8.17 9.33 12.81
N LEU A 101 -7.33 9.90 13.67
CA LEU A 101 -5.89 10.05 13.43
C LEU A 101 -5.19 8.69 13.38
N VAL A 102 -5.51 7.79 14.31
CA VAL A 102 -4.94 6.42 14.30
C VAL A 102 -5.35 5.68 13.03
N ALA A 103 -6.64 5.71 12.67
CA ALA A 103 -7.15 5.03 11.48
C ALA A 103 -6.52 5.58 10.19
N SER A 104 -6.45 6.90 10.04
CA SER A 104 -5.87 7.56 8.87
C SER A 104 -4.35 7.37 8.77
N ALA A 105 -3.62 7.34 9.90
CA ALA A 105 -2.19 7.03 9.90
C ALA A 105 -1.91 5.58 9.45
N ILE A 106 -2.73 4.61 9.87
CA ILE A 106 -2.65 3.22 9.41
C ILE A 106 -2.95 3.16 7.90
N SER A 107 -4.01 3.84 7.44
CA SER A 107 -4.34 3.87 6.01
C SER A 107 -3.22 4.52 5.19
N LEU A 108 -2.68 5.66 5.63
CA LEU A 108 -1.59 6.36 4.96
C LEU A 108 -0.36 5.46 4.79
N LYS A 109 -0.01 4.69 5.83
CA LYS A 109 1.07 3.71 5.73
C LYS A 109 0.81 2.67 4.64
N ASN A 110 -0.40 2.12 4.59
CA ASN A 110 -0.78 1.12 3.58
C ASN A 110 -0.79 1.72 2.16
N GLN A 111 -1.35 2.92 1.98
CA GLN A 111 -1.41 3.58 0.69
C GLN A 111 -0.02 4.01 0.20
N TYR A 112 0.85 4.41 1.11
CA TYR A 112 2.24 4.71 0.80
C TYR A 112 2.98 3.45 0.29
N GLN A 113 2.73 2.28 0.88
CA GLN A 113 3.27 1.01 0.38
C GLN A 113 2.74 0.66 -1.02
N ASN A 114 1.44 0.84 -1.26
CA ASN A 114 0.83 0.65 -2.58
C ASN A 114 1.44 1.61 -3.62
N LEU A 115 1.71 2.85 -3.24
CA LEU A 115 2.38 3.84 -4.08
C LEU A 115 3.82 3.42 -4.40
N GLN A 116 4.58 2.96 -3.41
CA GLN A 116 5.92 2.42 -3.66
C GLN A 116 5.86 1.24 -4.62
N GLN A 117 4.91 0.32 -4.44
CA GLN A 117 4.73 -0.82 -5.33
C GLN A 117 4.36 -0.39 -6.77
N ALA A 118 3.44 0.56 -6.95
CA ALA A 118 3.10 1.06 -8.28
C ALA A 118 4.24 1.82 -8.96
N ILE A 119 5.06 2.54 -8.18
CA ILE A 119 6.28 3.17 -8.69
C ILE A 119 7.27 2.11 -9.16
N ARG A 120 7.44 1.02 -8.39
CA ARG A 120 8.33 -0.10 -8.72
C ARG A 120 7.85 -0.88 -9.95
N SER A 121 6.55 -1.13 -10.09
CA SER A 121 5.99 -1.91 -11.20
C SER A 121 5.92 -1.17 -12.54
N GLY A 122 6.21 0.14 -12.55
CA GLY A 122 6.18 0.96 -13.77
C GLY A 122 4.78 1.20 -14.35
N ASN A 123 3.72 0.74 -13.68
CA ASN A 123 2.35 0.91 -14.14
C ASN A 123 1.86 2.36 -13.89
N TYR A 124 1.90 3.20 -14.93
CA TYR A 124 1.53 4.62 -14.84
C TYR A 124 0.11 4.86 -14.33
N SER A 125 -0.87 4.04 -14.75
CA SER A 125 -2.26 4.17 -14.31
C SER A 125 -2.43 3.79 -12.84
N ALA A 126 -1.79 2.70 -12.40
CA ALA A 126 -1.76 2.32 -10.99
C ALA A 126 -1.01 3.35 -10.13
N LYS A 127 0.08 3.93 -10.65
CA LYS A 127 0.83 4.99 -9.97
C LYS A 127 -0.03 6.22 -9.72
N GLY A 128 -0.73 6.72 -10.74
CA GLY A 128 -1.64 7.86 -10.59
C GLY A 128 -2.73 7.61 -9.54
N ALA A 129 -3.32 6.40 -9.57
CA ALA A 129 -4.33 5.99 -8.60
C ALA A 129 -3.79 5.86 -7.16
N ALA A 130 -2.57 5.31 -6.99
CA ALA A 130 -1.93 5.21 -5.69
C ALA A 130 -1.53 6.58 -5.12
N VAL A 131 -1.13 7.53 -5.97
CA VAL A 131 -0.89 8.94 -5.57
C VAL A 131 -2.18 9.54 -5.04
N LEU A 132 -3.29 9.38 -5.77
CA LEU A 132 -4.60 9.89 -5.34
C LEU A 132 -5.00 9.32 -3.97
N SER A 133 -4.80 8.00 -3.79
CA SER A 133 -5.09 7.31 -2.53
C SER A 133 -4.25 7.83 -1.36
N THR A 134 -2.94 8.02 -1.61
CA THR A 134 -1.99 8.52 -0.62
C THR A 134 -2.29 9.97 -0.24
N LEU A 135 -2.68 10.82 -1.21
CA LEU A 135 -3.12 12.18 -0.95
C LEU A 135 -4.41 12.22 -0.12
N GLY A 136 -5.37 11.34 -0.41
CA GLY A 136 -6.58 11.16 0.40
C GLY A 136 -6.25 10.80 1.84
N ALA A 137 -5.49 9.72 2.06
CA ALA A 137 -5.11 9.28 3.40
C ALA A 137 -4.24 10.31 4.15
N GLY A 138 -3.34 11.01 3.46
CA GLY A 138 -2.49 12.06 4.02
C GLY A 138 -3.30 13.31 4.41
N GLY A 139 -4.27 13.69 3.59
CA GLY A 139 -5.23 14.76 3.89
C GLY A 139 -6.08 14.41 5.11
N MET A 140 -6.62 13.18 5.18
CA MET A 140 -7.36 12.70 6.37
C MET A 140 -6.51 12.73 7.63
N THR A 141 -5.24 12.32 7.56
CA THR A 141 -4.31 12.36 8.70
C THR A 141 -4.12 13.79 9.20
N THR A 142 -3.90 14.74 8.28
CA THR A 142 -3.69 16.16 8.59
C THR A 142 -4.95 16.78 9.21
N VAL A 143 -6.12 16.50 8.64
CA VAL A 143 -7.41 17.04 9.09
C VAL A 143 -7.79 16.50 10.48
N ASN A 144 -7.55 15.21 10.76
CA ASN A 144 -7.70 14.64 12.10
C ASN A 144 -6.72 15.23 13.12
N ALA A 145 -5.44 15.38 12.75
CA ALA A 145 -4.44 16.00 13.62
C ALA A 145 -4.81 17.46 13.96
N TYR A 146 -5.27 18.23 12.97
CA TYR A 146 -5.75 19.60 13.16
C TYR A 146 -6.97 19.66 14.09
N GLY A 147 -7.96 18.80 13.88
CA GLY A 147 -9.15 18.70 14.74
C GLY A 147 -8.76 18.37 16.18
N LEU A 148 -7.90 17.36 16.37
CA LEU A 148 -7.42 16.95 17.69
C LEU A 148 -6.66 18.08 18.40
N GLY A 149 -5.74 18.75 17.69
CA GLY A 149 -4.96 19.86 18.25
C GLY A 149 -5.84 21.03 18.70
N ASN A 150 -6.86 21.39 17.92
CA ASN A 150 -7.81 22.43 18.31
C ASN A 150 -8.64 22.02 19.54
N THR A 151 -9.07 20.77 19.59
CA THR A 151 -9.82 20.21 20.73
C THR A 151 -8.98 20.20 22.01
N LEU A 152 -7.73 19.73 21.93
CA LEU A 152 -6.79 19.70 23.06
C LEU A 152 -6.51 21.12 23.57
N HIS A 153 -6.24 22.06 22.68
CA HIS A 153 -6.00 23.45 23.04
C HIS A 153 -7.22 24.10 23.70
N ALA A 154 -8.44 23.84 23.19
CA ALA A 154 -9.67 24.33 23.82
C ALA A 154 -9.88 23.70 25.21
N GLY A 155 -9.64 22.40 25.35
CA GLY A 155 -9.68 21.70 26.64
C GLY A 155 -8.68 22.27 27.65
N TYR A 156 -7.45 22.53 27.22
CA TYR A 156 -6.42 23.16 28.04
C TYR A 156 -6.87 24.54 28.55
N THR A 157 -7.33 25.42 27.65
CA THR A 157 -7.81 26.77 28.01
C THR A 157 -8.94 26.74 29.04
N VAL A 158 -9.84 25.76 28.95
CA VAL A 158 -10.91 25.55 29.92
C VAL A 158 -10.38 25.09 31.28
N LEU A 159 -9.42 24.17 31.28
CA LEU A 159 -8.82 23.61 32.49
C LEU A 159 -8.01 24.67 33.26
N THR A 160 -7.27 25.52 32.55
CA THR A 160 -6.42 26.57 33.13
C THR A 160 -7.15 27.87 33.45
N ALA A 161 -8.47 27.94 33.23
CA ALA A 161 -9.24 29.15 33.50
C ALA A 161 -9.25 29.49 35.01
N PRO A 162 -8.98 30.75 35.40
CA PRO A 162 -8.67 31.12 36.78
C PRO A 162 -9.88 31.11 37.73
N ASN A 163 -11.10 31.25 37.20
CA ASN A 163 -12.32 31.26 38.01
C ASN A 163 -13.51 30.65 37.26
N LYS A 164 -14.63 30.44 37.97
CA LYS A 164 -15.84 29.81 37.42
C LYS A 164 -16.44 30.60 36.24
N ALA A 165 -16.42 31.94 36.29
CA ALA A 165 -16.94 32.78 35.22
C ALA A 165 -16.08 32.66 33.94
N ALA A 166 -14.76 32.76 34.07
CA ALA A 166 -13.80 32.57 33.00
C ALA A 166 -13.89 31.16 32.39
N ARG A 167 -14.09 30.13 33.23
CA ARG A 167 -14.29 28.76 32.75
C ARG A 167 -15.58 28.60 31.95
N THR A 168 -16.68 29.20 32.39
CA THR A 168 -17.95 29.21 31.64
C THR A 168 -17.81 29.93 30.30
N ALA A 169 -17.12 31.07 30.27
CA ALA A 169 -16.81 31.79 29.03
C ALA A 169 -15.92 30.95 28.10
N ALA A 170 -14.89 30.28 28.64
CA ALA A 170 -14.01 29.41 27.88
C ALA A 170 -14.76 28.21 27.27
N TRP A 171 -15.69 27.58 28.01
CA TRP A 171 -16.56 26.53 27.46
C TRP A 171 -17.44 27.05 26.33
N ALA A 172 -18.07 28.21 26.50
CA ALA A 172 -18.92 28.80 25.46
C ALA A 172 -18.12 29.14 24.19
N ALA A 173 -16.94 29.73 24.34
CA ALA A 173 -16.03 30.05 23.23
C ALA A 173 -15.49 28.79 22.54
N ALA A 174 -15.20 27.73 23.30
CA ALA A 174 -14.83 26.44 22.75
C ALA A 174 -15.96 25.84 21.91
N GLY A 175 -17.22 25.94 22.35
CA GLY A 175 -18.37 25.44 21.63
C GLY A 175 -18.53 26.02 20.22
N THR A 176 -18.51 27.35 20.11
CA THR A 176 -18.67 28.04 18.82
C THR A 176 -17.48 27.79 17.88
N ARG A 177 -16.25 27.86 18.41
CA ARG A 177 -15.02 27.60 17.64
C ARG A 177 -14.96 26.16 17.15
N LEU A 178 -15.12 25.18 18.03
CA LEU A 178 -14.98 23.77 17.68
C LEU A 178 -16.11 23.27 16.79
N SER A 179 -17.29 23.89 16.86
CA SER A 179 -18.37 23.63 15.90
C SER A 179 -17.99 24.04 14.47
N THR A 180 -17.30 25.17 14.31
CA THR A 180 -16.79 25.62 13.02
C THR A 180 -15.66 24.73 12.52
N VAL A 181 -14.75 24.32 13.42
CA VAL A 181 -13.71 23.33 13.12
C VAL A 181 -14.33 22.01 12.66
N PHE A 182 -15.34 21.52 13.37
CA PHE A 182 -16.06 20.30 13.03
C PHE A 182 -16.72 20.36 11.66
N PHE A 183 -17.35 21.48 11.30
CA PHE A 183 -17.92 21.66 9.96
C PHE A 183 -16.85 21.60 8.86
N ARG A 184 -15.75 22.34 9.02
CA ARG A 184 -14.62 22.33 8.07
C ARG A 184 -13.98 20.94 7.96
N PHE A 185 -13.83 20.27 9.10
CA PHE A 185 -13.33 18.91 9.18
C PHE A 185 -14.21 17.94 8.38
N ASN A 186 -15.53 17.97 8.55
CA ASN A 186 -16.42 17.06 7.81
C ASN A 186 -16.34 17.27 6.30
N LEU A 187 -16.29 18.53 5.85
CA LEU A 187 -16.20 18.84 4.42
C LEU A 187 -14.86 18.37 3.83
N ALA A 188 -13.74 18.75 4.45
CA ALA A 188 -12.42 18.34 3.99
C ALA A 188 -12.23 16.82 4.12
N GLY A 189 -12.72 16.23 5.20
CA GLY A 189 -12.66 14.79 5.45
C GLY A 189 -13.46 13.99 4.43
N ALA A 190 -14.66 14.44 4.05
CA ALA A 190 -15.43 13.83 2.98
C ALA A 190 -14.68 13.86 1.65
N LEU A 191 -14.09 15.01 1.28
CA LEU A 191 -13.28 15.13 0.06
C LEU A 191 -12.10 14.14 0.08
N PHE A 192 -11.32 14.12 1.15
CA PHE A 192 -10.16 13.24 1.25
C PHE A 192 -10.53 11.75 1.29
N THR A 193 -11.67 11.40 1.89
CA THR A 193 -12.22 10.04 1.85
C THR A 193 -12.58 9.64 0.42
N VAL A 194 -13.21 10.52 -0.35
CA VAL A 194 -13.53 10.27 -1.76
C VAL A 194 -12.26 10.08 -2.59
N LEU A 195 -11.23 10.92 -2.37
CA LEU A 195 -9.94 10.76 -3.05
C LEU A 195 -9.30 9.41 -2.70
N GLU A 196 -9.31 9.02 -1.43
CA GLU A 196 -8.76 7.75 -0.97
C GLU A 196 -9.48 6.55 -1.59
N LEU A 197 -10.83 6.54 -1.56
CA LEU A 197 -11.65 5.47 -2.11
C LEU A 197 -11.53 5.37 -3.63
N SER A 198 -11.61 6.51 -4.32
CA SER A 198 -11.51 6.56 -5.79
C SER A 198 -10.13 6.11 -6.25
N GLY A 199 -9.08 6.56 -5.56
CA GLY A 199 -7.72 6.12 -5.81
C GLY A 199 -7.56 4.63 -5.56
N THR A 200 -8.08 4.09 -4.46
CA THR A 200 -7.94 2.67 -4.11
C THR A 200 -8.68 1.80 -5.12
N TRP A 201 -9.88 2.22 -5.51
CA TRP A 201 -10.67 1.54 -6.53
C TRP A 201 -9.95 1.54 -7.89
N LEU A 202 -9.43 2.68 -8.34
CA LEU A 202 -8.64 2.78 -9.58
C LEU A 202 -7.36 1.94 -9.49
N PHE A 203 -6.67 1.96 -8.35
CA PHE A 203 -5.45 1.19 -8.13
C PHE A 203 -5.75 -0.29 -8.28
N ASN A 204 -6.78 -0.80 -7.60
CA ASN A 204 -7.21 -2.19 -7.71
C ASN A 204 -7.68 -2.55 -9.13
N ARG A 205 -8.31 -1.62 -9.86
CA ARG A 205 -8.72 -1.81 -11.26
C ARG A 205 -7.52 -2.06 -12.18
N TYR A 206 -6.40 -1.40 -11.93
CA TYR A 206 -5.17 -1.50 -12.74
C TYR A 206 -4.12 -2.47 -12.17
N ASN A 207 -4.25 -2.87 -10.91
CA ASN A 207 -3.30 -3.72 -10.19
C ASN A 207 -4.00 -4.94 -9.57
N ILE A 208 -4.58 -5.78 -10.42
CA ILE A 208 -5.22 -7.04 -10.03
C ILE A 208 -4.20 -8.18 -9.85
N SER A 209 -4.50 -9.12 -8.96
CA SER A 209 -3.65 -10.28 -8.69
C SER A 209 -3.57 -11.25 -9.87
N ALA A 210 -2.59 -12.17 -9.88
CA ALA A 210 -2.50 -13.25 -10.86
C ALA A 210 -3.80 -14.09 -10.92
N HIS A 211 -4.35 -14.42 -9.75
CA HIS A 211 -5.61 -15.13 -9.64
C HIS A 211 -6.78 -14.34 -10.28
N ASP A 212 -6.89 -13.05 -10.00
CA ASP A 212 -7.99 -12.23 -10.53
C ASP A 212 -7.84 -11.99 -12.03
N LYS A 213 -6.60 -11.88 -12.54
CA LYS A 213 -6.31 -11.85 -13.99
C LYS A 213 -6.79 -13.12 -14.66
N TRP A 214 -6.52 -14.28 -14.06
CA TRP A 214 -7.00 -15.56 -14.57
C TRP A 214 -8.54 -15.61 -14.55
N LEU A 215 -9.18 -15.31 -13.41
CA LEU A 215 -10.64 -15.32 -13.29
C LEU A 215 -11.32 -14.42 -14.33
N LYS A 216 -10.76 -13.25 -14.64
CA LYS A 216 -11.32 -12.33 -15.64
C LYS A 216 -11.39 -12.90 -17.06
N LEU A 217 -10.51 -13.85 -17.41
CA LEU A 217 -10.52 -14.51 -18.71
C LEU A 217 -11.44 -15.73 -18.76
N THR A 218 -11.79 -16.31 -17.60
CA THR A 218 -12.65 -17.49 -17.53
C THR A 218 -14.11 -17.19 -17.91
N PRO A 219 -14.90 -18.19 -18.29
CA PRO A 219 -16.31 -18.01 -18.63
C PRO A 219 -17.17 -17.51 -17.45
N TRP A 220 -16.69 -17.68 -16.21
CA TRP A 220 -17.34 -17.19 -14.99
C TRP A 220 -17.13 -15.69 -14.74
N SER A 221 -16.24 -15.04 -15.48
CA SER A 221 -16.02 -13.60 -15.39
C SER A 221 -17.30 -12.84 -15.71
N ARG A 222 -17.60 -11.74 -15.01
CA ARG A 222 -18.68 -10.80 -15.38
C ARG A 222 -18.27 -9.80 -16.46
N ASP A 223 -16.99 -9.73 -16.80
CA ASP A 223 -16.41 -8.79 -17.74
C ASP A 223 -16.51 -9.35 -19.18
N ALA A 224 -17.50 -8.88 -19.94
CA ALA A 224 -17.76 -9.39 -21.29
C ALA A 224 -16.65 -9.07 -22.30
N GLU A 225 -15.83 -8.03 -22.04
CA GLU A 225 -14.74 -7.64 -22.93
C GLU A 225 -13.54 -8.57 -22.80
N THR A 226 -13.27 -9.08 -21.59
CA THR A 226 -12.12 -9.94 -21.33
C THR A 226 -12.48 -11.41 -21.23
N ARG A 227 -13.76 -11.76 -21.08
CA ARG A 227 -14.23 -13.14 -21.02
C ARG A 227 -13.92 -13.85 -22.34
N GLY A 228 -13.05 -14.85 -22.27
CA GLY A 228 -12.77 -15.75 -23.38
C GLY A 228 -13.53 -17.06 -23.21
N ASP A 229 -13.80 -17.73 -24.33
CA ASP A 229 -14.21 -19.15 -24.37
C ASP A 229 -13.03 -19.95 -24.90
N HIS A 230 -12.26 -20.53 -23.98
CA HIS A 230 -11.03 -21.27 -24.27
C HIS A 230 -11.12 -22.69 -23.69
N SER A 231 -10.22 -23.57 -24.12
CA SER A 231 -10.17 -24.92 -23.56
C SER A 231 -9.72 -24.91 -22.10
N LEU A 232 -10.05 -25.97 -21.35
CA LEU A 232 -9.57 -26.14 -19.97
C LEU A 232 -8.03 -26.12 -19.90
N GLU A 233 -7.37 -26.70 -20.90
CA GLU A 233 -5.91 -26.74 -21.01
C GLU A 233 -5.32 -25.34 -21.18
N ASP A 234 -5.97 -24.47 -21.97
CA ASP A 234 -5.55 -23.08 -22.15
C ASP A 234 -5.67 -22.29 -20.84
N TYR A 235 -6.77 -22.47 -20.09
CA TYR A 235 -6.95 -21.82 -18.80
C TYR A 235 -5.92 -22.29 -17.76
N GLN A 236 -5.64 -23.59 -17.70
CA GLN A 236 -4.62 -24.14 -16.79
C GLN A 236 -3.23 -23.65 -17.18
N SER A 237 -2.92 -23.61 -18.47
CA SER A 237 -1.65 -23.11 -19.01
C SER A 237 -1.45 -21.63 -18.71
N TYR A 238 -2.52 -20.82 -18.80
CA TYR A 238 -2.48 -19.40 -18.48
C TYR A 238 -2.38 -19.13 -16.98
N LEU A 239 -3.11 -19.90 -16.15
CA LEU A 239 -2.97 -19.80 -14.69
C LEU A 239 -1.52 -20.10 -14.29
N ALA A 240 -0.97 -21.21 -14.78
CA ALA A 240 0.42 -21.60 -14.55
C ALA A 240 1.39 -20.49 -15.00
N PHE A 241 1.14 -19.84 -16.14
CA PHE A 241 1.92 -18.70 -16.62
C PHE A 241 1.90 -17.51 -15.65
N LEU A 242 0.76 -17.23 -15.01
CA LEU A 242 0.62 -16.10 -14.08
C LEU A 242 1.18 -16.39 -12.69
N ILE A 243 0.95 -17.58 -12.14
CA ILE A 243 1.40 -17.94 -10.78
C ILE A 243 2.86 -18.38 -10.72
N HIS A 244 3.44 -18.79 -11.85
CA HIS A 244 4.86 -19.16 -11.96
C HIS A 244 5.69 -18.11 -12.71
N ALA A 245 5.20 -16.87 -12.75
CA ALA A 245 5.95 -15.75 -13.29
C ALA A 245 7.22 -15.51 -12.45
N PRO A 246 8.44 -15.46 -13.05
CA PRO A 246 9.63 -14.95 -12.39
C PRO A 246 9.43 -13.61 -11.70
N TYR A 247 10.11 -13.41 -10.58
CA TYR A 247 10.14 -12.13 -9.88
C TYR A 247 11.52 -11.88 -9.29
N ALA A 248 11.86 -10.61 -9.10
CA ALA A 248 13.11 -10.21 -8.46
C ALA A 248 12.86 -9.73 -7.03
N GLN A 249 13.82 -9.99 -6.15
CA GLN A 249 13.79 -9.61 -4.76
C GLN A 249 15.13 -8.98 -4.40
N LEU A 250 15.07 -7.75 -3.87
CA LEU A 250 16.25 -7.04 -3.38
C LEU A 250 16.11 -6.86 -1.87
N GLY A 251 17.15 -7.23 -1.13
CA GLY A 251 17.17 -7.14 0.33
C GLY A 251 16.58 -8.38 1.03
N PRO A 252 16.58 -8.38 2.38
CA PRO A 252 16.21 -9.55 3.18
C PRO A 252 14.79 -10.00 2.90
N ASN A 253 14.59 -11.32 2.77
CA ASN A 253 13.28 -11.88 2.52
C ASN A 253 12.38 -11.70 3.76
N PRO A 254 11.22 -11.03 3.65
CA PRO A 254 10.33 -10.80 4.80
C PRO A 254 9.76 -12.09 5.38
N TYR A 255 9.84 -13.21 4.65
CA TYR A 255 9.41 -14.54 5.10
C TYR A 255 10.56 -15.42 5.63
N ASP A 256 11.82 -14.98 5.55
CA ASP A 256 12.93 -15.72 6.14
C ASP A 256 13.04 -15.47 7.65
N SER A 257 13.44 -16.51 8.37
CA SER A 257 13.62 -16.43 9.82
C SER A 257 14.68 -15.37 10.17
N TRP A 258 14.48 -14.66 11.29
CA TRP A 258 15.41 -13.63 11.76
C TRP A 258 16.85 -14.18 11.95
N LEU A 259 16.98 -15.44 12.37
CA LEU A 259 18.25 -16.16 12.49
C LEU A 259 18.93 -16.39 11.13
N LYS A 260 18.16 -16.73 10.10
CA LYS A 260 18.66 -16.90 8.73
C LYS A 260 19.16 -15.57 8.14
N ASN A 261 18.44 -14.48 8.39
CA ASN A 261 18.88 -13.13 8.03
C ASN A 261 20.16 -12.68 8.75
N LEU A 262 20.43 -13.21 9.95
CA LEU A 262 21.63 -12.90 10.73
C LEU A 262 22.87 -13.68 10.23
N LEU A 263 22.69 -14.95 9.84
CA LEU A 263 23.78 -15.88 9.48
C LEU A 263 24.12 -15.88 7.98
N PHE A 264 23.13 -15.71 7.10
CA PHE A 264 23.27 -15.79 5.64
C PHE A 264 22.89 -14.48 4.98
N LYS A 265 23.42 -13.37 5.52
CA LYS A 265 23.04 -12.02 5.12
C LYS A 265 23.40 -11.81 3.64
N ALA A 266 22.38 -11.75 2.77
CA ALA A 266 22.54 -11.28 1.40
C ALA A 266 23.28 -9.94 1.43
N LYS A 267 24.31 -9.77 0.59
CA LYS A 267 25.09 -8.53 0.59
C LYS A 267 24.17 -7.39 0.14
N PRO A 268 24.28 -6.19 0.73
CA PRO A 268 23.55 -5.02 0.23
C PRO A 268 23.86 -4.83 -1.27
N GLY A 269 22.86 -5.03 -2.13
CA GLY A 269 23.01 -4.99 -3.59
C GLY A 269 22.86 -6.34 -4.31
N ASP A 270 22.73 -7.46 -3.59
CA ASP A 270 22.41 -8.76 -4.19
C ASP A 270 20.95 -8.78 -4.66
N ILE A 271 20.76 -9.06 -5.95
CA ILE A 271 19.44 -9.18 -6.59
C ILE A 271 19.12 -10.66 -6.71
N HIS A 272 18.10 -11.13 -5.99
CA HIS A 272 17.64 -12.52 -6.09
C HIS A 272 16.52 -12.63 -7.13
N LEU A 273 16.80 -13.32 -8.22
CA LEU A 273 15.82 -13.72 -9.22
C LEU A 273 15.23 -15.08 -8.81
N VAL A 274 13.93 -15.08 -8.52
CA VAL A 274 13.19 -16.30 -8.17
C VAL A 274 12.46 -16.82 -9.40
N LEU A 275 12.67 -18.09 -9.72
CA LEU A 275 12.07 -18.83 -10.82
C LEU A 275 11.18 -19.94 -10.25
N PRO A 276 9.88 -19.70 -10.03
CA PRO A 276 8.97 -20.71 -9.48
C PRO A 276 8.83 -21.91 -10.41
N ARG A 277 8.76 -23.12 -9.85
CA ARG A 277 8.57 -24.41 -10.56
C ARG A 277 9.65 -24.75 -11.59
N LEU A 278 10.78 -24.06 -11.55
CA LEU A 278 11.96 -24.42 -12.30
C LEU A 278 12.99 -24.97 -11.32
N THR A 279 13.59 -26.10 -11.64
CA THR A 279 14.66 -26.69 -10.85
C THR A 279 15.97 -26.69 -11.64
N LEU A 280 17.11 -26.78 -10.96
CA LEU A 280 18.38 -26.93 -11.66
C LEU A 280 18.40 -28.17 -12.57
N SER A 281 17.77 -29.28 -12.14
CA SER A 281 17.65 -30.51 -12.94
C SER A 281 16.83 -30.34 -14.23
N ASP A 282 15.92 -29.36 -14.29
CA ASP A 282 15.16 -29.10 -15.52
C ASP A 282 15.99 -28.40 -16.59
N LEU A 283 17.05 -27.70 -16.17
CA LEU A 283 17.96 -26.92 -17.00
C LEU A 283 19.22 -27.70 -17.40
N LEU A 284 19.57 -28.73 -16.62
CA LEU A 284 20.69 -29.60 -16.93
C LEU A 284 20.28 -30.70 -17.94
N PRO A 285 21.16 -31.05 -18.89
CA PRO A 285 20.91 -32.16 -19.79
C PRO A 285 20.93 -33.49 -19.03
N PRO A 286 19.93 -34.38 -19.20
CA PRO A 286 20.07 -35.78 -18.78
C PRO A 286 21.19 -36.43 -19.60
N PHE A 287 21.92 -37.41 -19.05
CA PHE A 287 23.07 -38.06 -19.71
C PHE A 287 22.81 -38.35 -21.20
N GLY A 288 23.47 -37.59 -22.09
CA GLY A 288 23.38 -37.73 -23.55
C GLY A 288 22.17 -37.06 -24.24
N GLY A 289 21.29 -36.39 -23.50
CA GLY A 289 20.07 -35.75 -24.01
C GLY A 289 20.10 -34.21 -23.99
N LYS A 290 19.04 -33.59 -24.53
CA LYS A 290 18.81 -32.14 -24.42
C LYS A 290 18.11 -31.82 -23.08
N PRO A 291 18.39 -30.67 -22.46
CA PRO A 291 17.67 -30.27 -21.24
C PRO A 291 16.18 -30.06 -21.54
N LYS A 292 15.32 -30.21 -20.53
CA LYS A 292 13.87 -30.00 -20.70
C LYS A 292 13.54 -28.52 -20.91
N HIS A 293 14.31 -27.66 -20.25
CA HIS A 293 14.17 -26.21 -20.32
C HIS A 293 15.53 -25.55 -20.59
N ARG A 294 15.49 -24.34 -21.16
CA ARG A 294 16.66 -23.46 -21.24
C ARG A 294 16.32 -22.12 -20.61
N LEU A 295 17.29 -21.54 -19.91
CA LEU A 295 17.17 -20.22 -19.34
C LEU A 295 17.97 -19.24 -20.21
N GLY A 296 17.37 -18.10 -20.50
CA GLY A 296 18.05 -16.95 -21.09
C GLY A 296 17.80 -15.71 -20.24
N ILE A 297 18.81 -14.87 -20.12
CA ILE A 297 18.75 -13.61 -19.36
C ILE A 297 19.20 -12.48 -20.29
N GLY A 298 18.44 -11.39 -20.30
CA GLY A 298 18.83 -10.14 -20.95
C GLY A 298 18.69 -8.99 -19.97
N ALA A 299 19.51 -7.96 -20.10
CA ALA A 299 19.44 -6.81 -19.21
C ALA A 299 19.70 -5.48 -19.93
N HIS A 300 18.88 -4.48 -19.62
CA HIS A 300 19.15 -3.09 -19.92
C HIS A 300 19.30 -2.28 -18.64
N ARG A 301 20.22 -1.33 -18.68
CA ARG A 301 20.28 -0.24 -17.72
C ARG A 301 19.58 0.97 -18.31
N ILE A 302 18.54 1.43 -17.63
CA ILE A 302 17.83 2.65 -17.96
C ILE A 302 18.25 3.71 -16.97
N SER A 303 18.96 4.75 -17.43
CA SER A 303 19.44 5.85 -16.60
C SER A 303 18.90 7.20 -17.06
N ILE A 304 18.60 8.07 -16.10
CA ILE A 304 18.21 9.46 -16.34
C ILE A 304 19.30 10.35 -15.72
N PRO A 305 20.19 10.97 -16.52
CA PRO A 305 21.30 11.78 -16.02
C PRO A 305 20.81 13.09 -15.39
N LEU A 306 21.57 13.64 -14.44
CA LEU A 306 21.12 14.75 -13.59
C LEU A 306 21.25 16.16 -14.24
N HIS A 307 22.06 16.41 -15.27
CA HIS A 307 22.23 17.72 -15.98
C HIS A 307 22.78 17.50 -17.43
N SER A 308 22.67 18.38 -18.45
CA SER A 308 22.41 19.84 -18.53
C SER A 308 21.64 20.26 -19.82
N ARG A 309 20.89 21.38 -19.76
CA ARG A 309 20.18 22.10 -20.86
C ARG A 309 19.46 21.23 -21.91
N GLY A 310 18.34 20.63 -21.53
CA GLY A 310 17.44 19.97 -22.48
C GLY A 310 16.35 19.16 -21.78
N THR A 311 15.44 18.58 -22.56
CA THR A 311 14.52 17.57 -22.03
C THR A 311 15.34 16.35 -21.56
N PRO A 312 15.13 15.83 -20.33
CA PRO A 312 15.84 14.64 -19.85
C PRO A 312 15.65 13.50 -20.84
N ARG A 313 16.74 13.02 -21.45
CA ARG A 313 16.72 11.85 -22.33
C ARG A 313 17.06 10.62 -21.53
N GLU A 314 16.17 9.64 -21.62
CA GLU A 314 16.40 8.30 -21.10
C GLU A 314 17.55 7.65 -21.87
N ARG A 315 18.62 7.26 -21.17
CA ARG A 315 19.73 6.49 -21.74
C ARG A 315 19.50 5.02 -21.41
N LYS A 316 19.62 4.18 -22.43
CA LYS A 316 19.40 2.74 -22.35
C LYS A 316 20.67 2.03 -22.80
N ASP A 317 21.39 1.44 -21.85
CA ASP A 317 22.62 0.69 -22.10
C ASP A 317 22.35 -0.82 -21.99
N VAL A 318 22.92 -1.61 -22.90
CA VAL A 318 22.83 -3.08 -22.85
C VAL A 318 23.88 -3.60 -21.87
N ILE A 319 23.44 -4.37 -20.87
CA ILE A 319 24.31 -4.93 -19.82
C ILE A 319 24.06 -6.43 -19.60
N SER A 320 23.61 -7.13 -20.66
CA SER A 320 23.24 -8.55 -20.59
C SER A 320 24.45 -9.43 -20.22
N ASP A 321 25.62 -9.18 -20.81
CA ASP A 321 26.83 -9.97 -20.58
C ASP A 321 27.31 -9.88 -19.12
N GLU A 322 27.34 -8.68 -18.56
CA GLU A 322 27.77 -8.43 -17.18
C GLU A 322 26.81 -9.09 -16.19
N VAL A 323 25.50 -8.98 -16.43
CA VAL A 323 24.50 -9.62 -15.57
C VAL A 323 24.63 -11.14 -15.64
N VAL A 324 24.76 -11.73 -16.83
CA VAL A 324 24.90 -13.18 -17.00
C VAL A 324 26.17 -13.71 -16.33
N ARG A 325 27.30 -13.00 -16.46
CA ARG A 325 28.56 -13.36 -15.78
C ARG A 325 28.47 -13.29 -14.25
N SER A 326 27.57 -12.48 -13.72
CA SER A 326 27.37 -12.34 -12.26
C SER A 326 26.41 -13.38 -11.66
N LEU A 327 25.75 -14.21 -12.49
CA LEU A 327 24.75 -15.16 -12.03
C LEU A 327 25.38 -16.24 -11.15
N ARG A 328 24.75 -16.48 -10.00
CA ARG A 328 25.12 -17.54 -9.05
C ARG A 328 23.88 -18.26 -8.54
N ILE A 329 24.00 -19.54 -8.24
CA ILE A 329 22.91 -20.34 -7.67
C ILE A 329 22.86 -20.11 -6.16
N VAL A 330 21.68 -19.73 -5.64
CA VAL A 330 21.44 -19.56 -4.19
C VAL A 330 20.70 -20.76 -3.63
N GLU A 331 19.62 -21.18 -4.29
CA GLU A 331 18.74 -22.24 -3.79
C GLU A 331 18.16 -22.99 -4.99
N SER A 332 18.09 -24.31 -4.91
CA SER A 332 17.38 -25.14 -5.88
C SER A 332 16.55 -26.18 -5.14
N THR A 333 15.27 -25.90 -4.97
CA THR A 333 14.28 -26.81 -4.37
C THR A 333 13.30 -27.31 -5.43
N PRO A 334 12.50 -28.37 -5.15
CA PRO A 334 11.45 -28.82 -6.07
C PRO A 334 10.42 -27.75 -6.42
N GLU A 335 10.30 -26.70 -5.60
CA GLU A 335 9.32 -25.64 -5.77
C GLU A 335 9.85 -24.41 -6.52
N LYS A 336 11.17 -24.14 -6.47
CA LYS A 336 11.78 -22.94 -7.05
C LYS A 336 13.28 -23.06 -7.23
N LEU A 337 13.79 -22.31 -8.19
CA LEU A 337 15.21 -22.01 -8.38
C LEU A 337 15.43 -20.53 -8.07
N VAL A 338 16.40 -20.22 -7.22
CA VAL A 338 16.79 -18.86 -6.87
C VAL A 338 18.20 -18.60 -7.37
N LEU A 339 18.33 -17.60 -8.24
CA LEU A 339 19.60 -17.11 -8.76
C LEU A 339 19.91 -15.76 -8.12
N CYS A 340 21.15 -15.53 -7.73
CA CYS A 340 21.65 -14.22 -7.36
C CYS A 340 22.33 -13.61 -8.58
N LEU A 341 22.11 -12.32 -8.81
CA LEU A 341 22.89 -11.52 -9.74
C LEU A 341 23.37 -10.26 -9.02
N GLN A 342 24.52 -9.76 -9.43
CA GLN A 342 25.05 -8.50 -8.94
C GLN A 342 24.73 -7.40 -9.94
N TYR A 343 24.28 -6.25 -9.45
CA TYR A 343 24.09 -5.10 -10.32
C TYR A 343 25.47 -4.61 -10.79
N PRO A 344 25.78 -4.64 -12.10
CA PRO A 344 27.03 -4.07 -12.58
C PRO A 344 26.99 -2.57 -12.35
N VAL A 345 27.88 -2.03 -11.52
CA VAL A 345 28.01 -0.58 -11.31
C VAL A 345 28.93 -0.04 -12.41
N ASP A 346 28.50 1.01 -13.12
CA ASP A 346 29.41 1.73 -14.02
C ASP A 346 30.20 2.75 -13.20
N PHE A 347 31.45 2.40 -12.90
CA PHE A 347 32.37 3.28 -12.17
C PHE A 347 32.93 4.41 -13.05
N ASP A 348 32.83 4.28 -14.38
CA ASP A 348 33.33 5.25 -15.34
C ASP A 348 32.27 6.31 -15.67
N SER A 349 31.07 6.20 -15.11
CA SER A 349 30.03 7.22 -15.29
C SER A 349 30.45 8.52 -14.59
N GLU A 350 30.69 9.56 -15.38
CA GLU A 350 31.11 10.89 -14.92
C GLU A 350 30.07 11.56 -13.98
N PHE A 351 28.83 11.05 -13.95
CA PHE A 351 27.74 11.57 -13.14
C PHE A 351 26.90 10.45 -12.50
N THR A 352 26.56 10.60 -11.22
CA THR A 352 25.53 9.77 -10.59
C THR A 352 24.15 10.07 -11.19
N PRO A 353 23.44 9.07 -11.77
CA PRO A 353 22.13 9.29 -12.38
C PRO A 353 21.07 9.67 -11.34
N ALA A 354 20.10 10.49 -11.75
CA ALA A 354 18.97 10.89 -10.90
C ALA A 354 18.01 9.73 -10.63
N LYS A 355 17.88 8.86 -11.62
CA LYS A 355 17.11 7.62 -11.54
C LYS A 355 17.80 6.55 -12.38
N GLU A 356 17.86 5.35 -11.82
CA GLU A 356 18.42 4.18 -12.47
C GLU A 356 17.41 3.03 -12.33
N THR A 357 17.22 2.27 -13.40
CA THR A 357 16.29 1.14 -13.43
C THR A 357 16.95 0.02 -14.22
N LEU A 358 17.04 -1.16 -13.60
CA LEU A 358 17.43 -2.39 -14.26
C LEU A 358 16.17 -2.99 -14.89
N GLU A 359 16.18 -3.13 -16.22
CA GLU A 359 15.18 -3.88 -16.99
C GLU A 359 15.75 -5.27 -17.28
N LEU A 360 15.27 -6.27 -16.55
CA LEU A 360 15.72 -7.65 -16.62
C LEU A 360 14.72 -8.49 -17.41
N ALA A 361 15.11 -9.04 -18.56
CA ALA A 361 14.33 -10.05 -19.27
C ALA A 361 14.75 -11.45 -18.86
N VAL A 362 13.76 -12.26 -18.53
CA VAL A 362 13.88 -13.67 -18.20
C VAL A 362 13.17 -14.45 -19.29
N CYS A 363 13.94 -15.19 -20.08
CA CYS A 363 13.45 -16.05 -21.13
C CYS A 363 13.53 -17.51 -20.68
N ILE A 364 12.40 -18.18 -20.58
CA ILE A 364 12.36 -19.63 -20.33
C ILE A 364 11.92 -20.30 -21.61
N GLN A 365 12.77 -21.16 -22.16
CA GLN A 365 12.45 -21.95 -23.34
C GLN A 365 12.09 -23.37 -22.92
N ARG A 366 10.97 -23.89 -23.44
CA ARG A 366 10.56 -25.28 -23.26
C ARG A 366 10.54 -25.98 -24.61
N MET A 367 11.04 -27.20 -24.65
CA MET A 367 10.96 -28.03 -25.86
C MET A 367 9.52 -28.53 -26.02
N ASN A 368 8.89 -28.25 -27.17
CA ASN A 368 7.53 -28.69 -27.47
C ASN A 368 7.54 -30.14 -28.01
N ALA A 369 6.34 -30.73 -28.18
CA ALA A 369 6.19 -32.10 -28.69
C ALA A 369 6.72 -32.29 -30.12
N LYS A 370 6.93 -31.20 -30.87
CA LYS A 370 7.49 -31.18 -32.24
C LYS A 370 9.02 -31.03 -32.25
N GLY A 371 9.67 -30.92 -31.08
CA GLY A 371 11.12 -30.76 -30.95
C GLY A 371 11.62 -29.32 -31.13
N GLU A 372 10.73 -28.33 -31.20
CA GLU A 372 11.06 -26.91 -31.31
C GLU A 372 11.08 -26.23 -29.94
N TRP A 373 11.85 -25.16 -29.81
CA TRP A 373 11.93 -24.38 -28.57
C TRP A 373 10.85 -23.30 -28.54
N ALA A 374 9.85 -23.48 -27.67
CA ALA A 374 8.88 -22.43 -27.36
C ALA A 374 9.49 -21.49 -26.32
N SER A 375 9.78 -20.25 -26.72
CA SER A 375 10.36 -19.22 -25.84
C SER A 375 9.27 -18.41 -25.13
N ARG A 376 9.46 -18.16 -23.84
CA ARG A 376 8.61 -17.26 -23.06
C ARG A 376 9.47 -16.23 -22.36
N THR A 377 9.42 -14.99 -22.82
CA THR A 377 10.15 -13.86 -22.24
C THR A 377 9.24 -13.03 -21.36
N GLN A 378 9.68 -12.79 -20.13
CA GLN A 378 9.02 -11.91 -19.17
C GLN A 378 10.03 -10.86 -18.70
N VAL A 379 9.58 -9.62 -18.51
CA VAL A 379 10.47 -8.50 -18.15
C VAL A 379 10.14 -7.99 -16.76
N ILE A 380 11.15 -7.72 -15.96
CA ILE A 380 11.06 -7.18 -14.61
C ILE A 380 11.78 -5.84 -14.59
N HIS A 381 11.13 -4.80 -14.10
CA HIS A 381 11.75 -3.50 -13.82
C HIS A 381 12.05 -3.40 -12.33
N LEU A 382 13.29 -3.10 -11.99
CA LEU A 382 13.69 -2.91 -10.60
C LEU A 382 14.66 -1.75 -10.46
N ASP A 383 14.60 -1.08 -9.31
CA ASP A 383 15.56 -0.04 -8.93
C ASP A 383 16.68 -0.73 -8.15
N PRO A 384 17.90 -0.83 -8.70
CA PRO A 384 18.97 -1.64 -8.11
C PRO A 384 19.43 -1.13 -6.74
N ARG A 385 19.03 0.09 -6.35
CA ARG A 385 19.38 0.71 -5.07
C ARG A 385 18.27 0.59 -4.02
N LYS A 386 17.11 0.00 -4.37
CA LYS A 386 15.96 -0.12 -3.46
C LYS A 386 15.67 -1.57 -3.13
N GLU A 387 15.34 -1.81 -1.86
CA GLU A 387 14.83 -3.10 -1.41
C GLU A 387 13.36 -3.30 -1.79
N GLY A 388 12.95 -4.56 -1.95
CA GLY A 388 11.56 -4.97 -2.16
C GLY A 388 11.37 -6.16 -3.09
N HIS A 389 10.10 -6.45 -3.35
CA HIS A 389 9.63 -7.45 -4.32
C HIS A 389 9.22 -6.77 -5.62
N PHE A 390 9.72 -7.27 -6.75
CA PHE A 390 9.54 -6.72 -8.09
C PHE A 390 8.95 -7.79 -9.01
N SER A 391 7.70 -7.58 -9.42
CA SER A 391 6.97 -8.50 -10.31
C SER A 391 7.22 -8.19 -11.78
N VAL A 392 6.84 -9.13 -12.65
CA VAL A 392 6.82 -8.94 -14.10
C VAL A 392 5.98 -7.74 -14.49
N VAL A 393 6.54 -6.95 -15.41
CA VAL A 393 5.92 -5.78 -16.02
C VAL A 393 4.89 -6.22 -17.04
N VAL A 394 3.82 -5.44 -17.20
CA VAL A 394 2.81 -5.71 -18.24
C VAL A 394 3.48 -5.65 -19.62
N PRO A 395 3.32 -6.65 -20.51
CA PRO A 395 4.04 -6.71 -21.78
C PRO A 395 3.91 -5.46 -22.65
N GLN A 396 2.77 -4.76 -22.57
CA GLN A 396 2.49 -3.52 -23.30
C GLN A 396 3.38 -2.33 -22.90
N LEU A 397 4.00 -2.38 -21.73
CA LEU A 397 4.92 -1.34 -21.24
C LEU A 397 6.37 -1.58 -21.68
N VAL A 398 6.67 -2.77 -22.23
CA VAL A 398 8.00 -3.12 -22.73
C VAL A 398 8.07 -2.69 -24.19
N LYS A 399 8.82 -1.63 -24.48
CA LYS A 399 9.01 -1.14 -25.87
C LYS A 399 9.90 -2.07 -26.69
N GLU A 400 10.95 -2.58 -26.07
CA GLU A 400 11.96 -3.43 -26.70
C GLU A 400 12.62 -4.31 -25.63
N ASN A 401 12.60 -5.62 -25.84
CA ASN A 401 13.23 -6.59 -24.94
C ASN A 401 14.76 -6.47 -25.03
N PRO A 402 15.48 -6.58 -23.90
CA PRO A 402 16.93 -6.70 -23.95
C PRO A 402 17.38 -7.92 -24.74
N PRO A 403 18.58 -7.84 -25.38
CA PRO A 403 19.15 -8.98 -26.06
C PRO A 403 19.38 -10.09 -25.04
N VAL A 404 18.67 -11.19 -25.23
CA VAL A 404 18.67 -12.34 -24.32
C VAL A 404 19.86 -13.23 -24.66
N LEU A 405 20.70 -13.50 -23.67
CA LEU A 405 21.80 -14.45 -23.74
C LEU A 405 21.39 -15.75 -23.06
N LEU A 406 21.70 -16.89 -23.67
CA LEU A 406 21.44 -18.20 -23.07
C LEU A 406 22.39 -18.42 -21.89
N VAL A 407 21.83 -18.88 -20.77
CA VAL A 407 22.59 -19.18 -19.55
C VAL A 407 23.04 -20.62 -19.59
N GLU A 408 24.35 -20.83 -19.56
CA GLU A 408 24.95 -22.15 -19.44
C GLU A 408 24.93 -22.60 -17.97
N THR A 409 23.76 -23.08 -17.52
CA THR A 409 23.49 -23.37 -16.10
C THR A 409 24.47 -24.36 -15.46
N GLN A 410 25.12 -25.21 -16.26
CA GLN A 410 26.16 -26.14 -15.82
C GLN A 410 27.44 -25.46 -15.31
N PHE A 411 27.68 -24.19 -15.65
CA PHE A 411 28.86 -23.43 -15.24
C PHE A 411 28.56 -22.36 -14.19
N LEU A 412 27.33 -22.32 -13.67
CA LEU A 412 26.98 -21.38 -12.61
C LEU A 412 27.59 -21.82 -11.28
N GLU A 413 28.30 -20.90 -10.65
CA GLU A 413 28.84 -21.08 -9.30
C GLU A 413 27.73 -20.98 -8.25
N ARG A 414 27.94 -21.56 -7.06
CA ARG A 414 27.07 -21.31 -5.91
C ARG A 414 27.43 -19.97 -5.27
N ALA A 415 26.42 -19.23 -4.82
CA ALA A 415 26.61 -18.01 -4.06
C ALA A 415 27.21 -18.31 -2.68
N ASP A 416 27.93 -17.34 -2.10
CA ASP A 416 28.55 -17.46 -0.76
C ASP A 416 27.51 -17.77 0.34
N HIS A 417 26.26 -17.36 0.11
CA HIS A 417 25.10 -17.56 1.00
C HIS A 417 24.10 -18.59 0.46
N ALA A 418 24.54 -19.49 -0.43
CA ALA A 418 23.69 -20.56 -0.96
C ALA A 418 23.29 -21.57 0.13
N GLU A 419 22.06 -22.09 0.03
CA GLU A 419 21.52 -23.16 0.89
C GLU A 419 21.81 -24.57 0.35
#